data_AF-A0A960TT64-F1
#
_entry.id   AF-A0A960TT64-F1
#
_cell.length_a   1.000
_cell.length_b   1.000
_cell.length_c   1.000
_cell.angle_alpha   90.00
_cell.angle_beta   90.00
_cell.angle_gamma   90.00
#
_symmetry.space_group_name_H-M   'P 1'
#
loop_
_entity.id
_entity.type
_entity.pdbx_description
1 polymer ?
#
loop_
_entity_poly.entity_id
_entity_poly.type
_entity_poly.pdbx_seq_one_letter_code
_entity_poly.pdbx_strand_id
1 'polypeptide(L)' 'SEGFDGFPMWAPDGKTFVFGSNRHNSNEGDTNIFVTEWKD' A
#
# COMPACT_ATOMS: atom_id res chain seq x y z
N SER A 1 17.32 5.20 3.27
CA SER A 1 17.09 4.43 2.03
C SER A 1 15.94 5.08 1.28
N GLU A 2 15.93 4.99 -0.05
CA GLU A 2 14.65 5.10 -0.78
C GLU A 2 13.77 3.96 -0.24
N GLY A 3 12.64 4.28 0.39
CA GLY A 3 11.82 3.30 1.12
C GLY A 3 11.31 2.15 0.22
N PHE A 4 10.71 1.13 0.83
CA PHE A 4 10.03 0.06 0.07
C PHE A 4 8.63 0.52 -0.35
N ASP A 5 8.28 0.21 -1.61
CA ASP A 5 6.93 0.27 -2.17
C ASP A 5 6.71 -0.97 -3.04
N GLY A 6 5.61 -1.70 -2.83
CA GLY A 6 5.39 -2.91 -3.60
C GLY A 6 4.05 -3.61 -3.36
N PHE A 7 3.94 -4.78 -3.99
CA PHE A 7 2.76 -5.64 -3.96
C PHE A 7 1.45 -4.93 -4.34
N PRO A 8 1.40 -4.21 -5.48
CA PRO A 8 0.17 -3.57 -5.92
C PRO A 8 -0.86 -4.64 -6.32
N MET A 9 -2.08 -4.53 -5.77
CA MET A 9 -3.16 -5.47 -6.02
C MET A 9 -4.48 -4.73 -6.17
N TRP A 10 -5.29 -5.15 -7.15
CA TRP A 10 -6.72 -4.83 -7.18
C TRP A 10 -7.48 -5.87 -6.36
N ALA A 11 -8.44 -5.41 -5.54
CA ALA A 11 -9.37 -6.31 -4.88
C ALA A 11 -10.33 -6.95 -5.92
N PRO A 12 -10.97 -8.08 -5.59
CA PRO A 12 -11.93 -8.73 -6.48
C PRO A 12 -13.12 -7.87 -6.91
N ASP A 13 -13.42 -6.80 -6.17
CA ASP A 13 -14.48 -5.83 -6.50
C ASP A 13 -14.12 -4.91 -7.68
N GLY A 14 -12.85 -4.87 -8.09
CA GLY A 14 -12.33 -4.02 -9.16
C GLY A 14 -12.31 -2.51 -8.84
N LYS A 15 -12.61 -2.11 -7.60
CA LYS A 15 -12.70 -0.71 -7.17
C LYS A 15 -11.68 -0.36 -6.11
N THR A 16 -11.24 -1.34 -5.33
CA THR A 16 -10.29 -1.12 -4.25
C THR A 16 -8.87 -1.44 -4.72
N PHE A 17 -7.96 -0.50 -4.52
CA PHE A 17 -6.53 -0.67 -4.79
C PHE A 17 -5.75 -0.71 -3.48
N VAL A 18 -4.81 -1.65 -3.38
CA VAL A 18 -3.99 -1.88 -2.19
C VAL A 18 -2.52 -1.96 -2.58
N PHE A 19 -1.64 -1.40 -1.74
CA PHE A 19 -0.19 -1.58 -1.86
C PHE A 19 0.48 -1.56 -0.49
N GLY A 20 1.64 -2.22 -0.39
CA GLY A 20 2.51 -2.17 0.77
C GLY A 20 3.56 -1.07 0.63
N SER A 21 3.86 -0.35 1.70
CA SER A 21 4.87 0.70 1.70
C SER A 21 5.47 0.91 3.09
N ASN A 22 6.75 1.28 3.14
CA ASN A 22 7.42 1.65 4.39
C ASN A 22 7.31 3.16 4.72
N ARG A 23 6.43 3.88 4.02
CA ARG A 23 6.09 5.27 4.36
C ARG A 23 5.35 5.31 5.69
N HIS A 24 5.72 6.28 6.54
CA HIS A 24 5.07 6.53 7.84
C HIS A 24 5.12 5.34 8.82
N ASN A 25 6.16 4.51 8.74
CA ASN A 25 6.36 3.45 9.71
C ASN A 25 6.57 4.02 11.12
N SER A 26 6.00 3.33 12.11
CA SER A 26 6.24 3.63 13.52
C SER A 26 7.61 3.11 13.97
N ASN A 27 8.05 1.97 13.42
CA ASN A 27 9.33 1.34 13.75
C ASN A 27 10.11 0.94 12.48
N GLU A 28 11.41 0.71 12.65
CA GLU A 28 12.23 0.11 11.61
C GLU A 28 11.78 -1.32 11.32
N GLY A 29 11.63 -1.66 10.04
CA GLY A 29 11.18 -2.99 9.60
C GLY A 29 9.67 -3.17 9.46
N ASP A 30 8.85 -2.21 9.89
CA ASP A 30 7.41 -2.23 9.63
C ASP A 30 7.11 -2.14 8.12
N THR A 31 5.93 -2.57 7.70
CA THR A 31 5.37 -2.25 6.38
C THR A 31 3.90 -1.89 6.57
N ASN A 32 3.55 -0.67 6.19
CA ASN A 32 2.18 -0.20 6.22
C ASN A 32 1.41 -0.68 4.98
N ILE A 33 0.13 -1.00 5.17
CA ILE A 33 -0.79 -1.34 4.08
C ILE A 33 -1.67 -0.12 3.80
N PHE A 34 -1.59 0.37 2.57
CA PHE A 34 -2.40 1.48 2.10
C PHE A 34 -3.56 0.92 1.27
N VAL A 35 -4.77 1.40 1.56
CA VAL A 35 -6.01 0.99 0.90
C VAL A 35 -6.70 2.24 0.38
N THR A 36 -7.17 2.19 -0.86
CA THR A 36 -7.92 3.29 -1.46
C THR A 36 -9.00 2.78 -2.40
N GLU A 37 -10.05 3.57 -2.56
CA GLU A 37 -11.05 3.37 -3.61
C GLU A 37 -10.63 4.18 -4.83
N TRP A 38 -10.54 3.52 -5.98
CA TRP A 38 -10.32 4.20 -7.24
C TRP A 38 -11.54 5.06 -7.58
N LYS A 39 -11.28 6.33 -7.92
CA LYS A 39 -12.29 7.24 -8.44
C LYS A 39 -11.86 7.73 -9.80
N ASP A 40 -12.78 7.60 -10.75
CA ASP A 40 -12.65 8.07 -12.12
C ASP A 40 -12.71 9.59 -12.21
#